data_AF-A0A8S1UQE4-F1
#
_entry.id   AF-A0A8S1UQE4-F1
#
_cell.length_a   1.000
_cell.length_b   1.000
_cell.length_c   1.000
_cell.angle_alpha   90.00
_cell.angle_beta   90.00
_cell.angle_gamma   90.00
#
_symmetry.space_group_name_H-M   'P 1'
#
loop_
_entity.id
_entity.type
_entity.pdbx_description
1 polymer ?
#
loop_
_entity_poly.entity_id
_entity_poly.type
_entity_poly.pdbx_seq_one_letter_code
_entity_poly.pdbx_strand_id
1 'polypeptide(L)'
;MQNKPLDWICIGCKNLNYSFRKYCNRCHTFSRDAPGTKFIPLEQTSIIETLKLQEPDLKGSGHSTADSVESNTQDYNAFHQALFLENLSYTQQETVKQNFDFMKQCRVCTTQNYFYQSKCKQCGFRISY
;
A
#
# COMPACT_ATOMS: atom_id res chain seq x y z
N MET A 1 10.85 24.71 -18.58
CA MET A 1 10.42 23.33 -18.25
C MET A 1 9.53 23.40 -17.02
N GLN A 2 8.24 23.15 -17.15
CA GLN A 2 7.32 23.15 -16.00
C GLN A 2 7.43 21.79 -15.31
N ASN A 3 7.97 21.76 -14.08
CA ASN A 3 7.94 20.56 -13.25
C ASN A 3 6.49 20.23 -12.90
N LYS A 4 5.92 19.21 -13.52
CA LYS A 4 4.59 18.73 -13.18
C LYS A 4 4.65 18.17 -11.75
N PRO A 5 3.86 18.70 -10.80
CA PRO A 5 3.89 18.20 -9.44
C PRO A 5 3.46 16.72 -9.43
N LEU A 6 4.13 15.91 -8.61
CA LEU A 6 3.86 14.48 -8.45
C LEU A 6 2.63 14.25 -7.56
N ASP A 7 1.86 13.21 -7.92
CA ASP A 7 0.77 12.68 -7.10
C ASP A 7 1.33 12.09 -5.80
N TRP A 8 0.50 12.01 -4.75
CA TRP A 8 0.97 11.67 -3.41
C TRP A 8 0.00 10.80 -2.62
N ILE A 9 0.55 9.90 -1.81
CA ILE A 9 -0.20 8.95 -0.99
C ILE A 9 -0.26 9.49 0.44
N CYS A 10 -1.48 9.61 0.98
CA CYS A 10 -1.70 10.08 2.34
C CYS A 10 -1.12 9.11 3.38
N ILE A 11 -0.35 9.63 4.35
CA ILE A 11 0.28 8.81 5.38
C ILE A 11 -0.73 8.16 6.34
N GLY A 12 -1.84 8.84 6.63
CA GLY A 12 -2.87 8.38 7.57
C GLY A 12 -3.83 7.35 6.97
N CYS A 13 -4.50 7.70 5.87
CA CYS A 13 -5.56 6.86 5.30
C CYS A 13 -5.17 6.14 4.00
N LYS A 14 -3.91 6.25 3.57
CA LYS A 14 -3.36 5.66 2.34
C LYS A 14 -4.09 6.05 1.04
N ASN A 15 -4.93 7.09 1.08
CA ASN A 15 -5.62 7.61 -0.10
C ASN A 15 -4.61 8.21 -1.09
N LEU A 16 -4.75 7.89 -2.36
CA LEU A 16 -4.04 8.54 -3.46
C LEU A 16 -4.66 9.92 -3.73
N ASN A 17 -3.84 10.97 -3.71
CA ASN A 17 -4.26 12.34 -3.97
C ASN A 17 -3.53 12.87 -5.20
N TYR A 18 -4.27 13.60 -6.03
CA TYR A 18 -3.68 14.32 -7.15
C TYR A 18 -2.73 15.43 -6.68
N SER A 19 -1.72 15.68 -7.48
CA SER A 19 -0.59 16.55 -7.19
C SER A 19 -0.93 18.00 -6.83
N PHE A 20 -2.07 18.51 -7.32
CA PHE A 20 -2.56 19.84 -6.99
C PHE A 20 -3.19 19.95 -5.59
N ARG A 21 -3.47 18.83 -4.92
CA ARG A 21 -4.11 18.82 -3.60
C ARG A 21 -3.08 19.10 -2.51
N LYS A 22 -3.34 20.14 -1.71
CA LYS A 22 -2.56 20.47 -0.50
C LYS A 22 -2.83 19.52 0.67
N TYR A 23 -4.08 19.07 0.81
CA TYR A 23 -4.53 18.18 1.88
C TYR A 23 -5.19 16.92 1.31
N CYS A 24 -5.20 15.86 2.09
CA CYS A 24 -5.80 14.60 1.67
C CYS A 24 -7.29 14.80 1.36
N ASN A 25 -7.75 14.33 0.21
CA ASN A 25 -9.16 14.42 -0.22
C ASN A 25 -10.10 13.51 0.58
N ARG A 26 -9.56 12.54 1.32
CA ARG A 26 -10.34 11.56 2.08
C ARG A 26 -10.43 11.90 3.56
N CYS A 27 -9.29 12.07 4.22
CA CYS A 27 -9.27 12.30 5.68
C CYS A 27 -9.08 13.77 6.05
N HIS A 28 -8.65 14.63 5.12
CA HIS A 28 -8.36 16.05 5.34
C HIS A 28 -7.36 16.38 6.47
N THR A 29 -6.73 15.37 7.09
CA THR A 29 -5.84 15.52 8.25
C THR A 29 -4.40 15.80 7.85
N PHE A 30 -3.90 15.14 6.79
CA PHE A 30 -2.50 15.20 6.39
C PHE A 30 -2.33 16.03 5.14
N SER A 31 -1.25 16.83 5.10
CA SER A 31 -0.85 17.62 3.95
C SER A 31 0.11 16.86 3.03
N ARG A 32 0.23 17.32 1.79
CA ARG A 32 1.18 16.80 0.79
C ARG A 32 2.62 16.82 1.30
N ASP A 33 2.99 17.88 2.00
CA ASP A 33 4.37 18.10 2.48
C ASP A 33 4.63 17.51 3.88
N ALA A 34 3.71 16.68 4.39
CA ALA A 34 3.91 16.00 5.67
C ALA A 34 5.14 15.08 5.63
N PRO A 35 5.93 15.00 6.72
CA PRO A 35 7.04 14.07 6.82
C PRO A 35 6.59 12.62 6.56
N GLY A 36 7.27 11.92 5.65
CA GLY A 36 6.95 10.54 5.29
C GLY A 36 5.86 10.39 4.22
N THR A 37 5.38 11.47 3.60
CA THR A 37 4.54 11.39 2.41
C THR A 37 5.28 10.68 1.28
N LYS A 38 4.62 9.69 0.67
CA LYS A 38 5.14 8.99 -0.51
C LYS A 38 4.61 9.64 -1.77
N PHE A 39 5.50 10.02 -2.68
CA PHE A 39 5.14 10.54 -4.00
C PHE A 39 5.17 9.40 -5.01
N ILE A 40 4.21 9.42 -5.94
CA ILE A 40 4.19 8.48 -7.06
C ILE A 40 5.05 9.08 -8.17
N PRO A 41 6.16 8.43 -8.57
CA PRO A 41 6.90 8.83 -9.75
C PRO A 41 5.99 8.77 -10.98
N LEU A 42 6.02 9.80 -11.82
CA LEU A 42 5.39 9.76 -13.15
C LEU A 42 6.29 8.92 -14.08
N GLU A 43 6.45 7.64 -13.78
CA GLU A 43 7.04 6.68 -14.70
C GLU A 43 6.00 6.41 -15.78
N GLN A 44 6.29 6.80 -17.02
CA GLN A 44 6.22 5.93 -18.21
C GLN A 44 6.20 6.74 -19.51
N THR A 45 7.37 6.88 -20.14
CA THR A 45 7.50 6.87 -21.62
C THR A 45 8.88 6.31 -21.97
N SER A 46 9.03 4.99 -22.00
CA SER A 46 10.14 4.35 -22.74
C SER A 46 9.86 2.89 -23.08
N ILE A 47 8.90 2.24 -22.41
CA ILE A 47 8.54 0.83 -22.71
C ILE A 47 7.68 0.70 -23.99
N ILE A 48 6.96 1.74 -24.41
CA ILE A 48 6.15 1.68 -25.65
C ILE A 48 7.02 1.84 -26.92
N GLU A 49 8.19 2.48 -26.83
CA GLU A 49 9.02 2.77 -28.01
C GLU A 49 9.80 1.54 -28.50
N THR A 50 10.06 0.56 -27.62
CA THR A 50 10.77 -0.69 -27.95
C THR A 50 9.88 -1.76 -28.60
N LEU A 51 8.55 -1.59 -28.62
CA LEU A 51 7.62 -2.55 -29.24
C LEU A 51 7.26 -2.23 -30.70
N LYS A 52 7.84 -1.18 -31.30
CA LYS A 52 7.52 -0.73 -32.67
C LYS A 52 8.38 -1.29 -33.80
N LEU A 53 9.12 -2.38 -33.58
CA LEU A 53 9.82 -3.07 -34.66
C LEU A 53 9.31 -4.50 -34.81
N GLN A 54 8.43 -4.63 -35.81
CA GLN A 54 8.27 -5.70 -36.80
C GLN A 54 6.79 -6.06 -36.90
N GLU A 55 6.05 -5.35 -37.76
CA GLU A 55 4.73 -5.84 -38.21
C GLU A 55 4.97 -7.09 -39.08
N PRO A 56 4.45 -8.27 -38.72
CA PRO A 56 4.38 -9.37 -39.66
C PRO A 56 3.25 -9.12 -40.66
N ASP A 57 3.65 -9.00 -41.92
CA ASP A 57 2.80 -8.81 -43.10
C ASP A 57 1.87 -10.03 -43.26
N LEU A 58 0.59 -9.90 -42.90
CA LEU A 58 -0.44 -10.89 -43.18
C LEU A 58 -1.53 -10.28 -44.06
N LYS A 59 -1.32 -10.38 -45.38
CA LYS A 59 -2.37 -10.22 -46.38
C LYS A 59 -3.31 -11.44 -46.35
N GLY A 60 -4.61 -11.18 -46.22
CA GLY A 60 -5.71 -12.13 -46.46
C GLY A 60 -6.97 -11.66 -45.73
N SER A 61 -7.82 -10.82 -46.34
CA SER A 61 -8.96 -11.18 -47.21
C SER A 61 -10.06 -11.99 -46.51
N GLY A 62 -11.25 -11.38 -46.35
CA GLY A 62 -12.53 -12.11 -46.36
C GLY A 62 -13.49 -11.90 -45.17
N HIS A 63 -14.51 -11.08 -45.43
CA HIS A 63 -15.94 -11.16 -45.06
C HIS A 63 -16.47 -12.09 -43.94
N SER A 64 -17.39 -11.52 -43.15
CA SER A 64 -18.25 -12.13 -42.12
C SER A 64 -19.18 -13.24 -42.62
N THR A 65 -19.40 -14.27 -41.79
CA THR A 65 -20.72 -14.89 -41.49
C THR A 65 -20.67 -15.72 -40.20
N ALA A 66 -21.84 -15.86 -39.57
CA ALA A 66 -22.19 -16.54 -38.33
C ALA A 66 -21.70 -18.00 -38.19
N ASP A 67 -21.50 -18.50 -36.97
CA ASP A 67 -22.50 -19.30 -36.22
C ASP A 67 -21.96 -19.78 -34.86
N SER A 68 -22.89 -20.07 -33.97
CA SER A 68 -22.78 -20.40 -32.54
C SER A 68 -22.12 -21.74 -32.20
N VAL A 69 -21.29 -21.77 -31.14
CA VAL A 69 -21.11 -22.94 -30.25
C VAL A 69 -20.97 -22.47 -28.80
N GLU A 70 -21.97 -22.82 -27.97
CA GLU A 70 -21.91 -22.81 -26.51
C GLU A 70 -20.95 -23.90 -26.01
N SER A 71 -20.04 -23.55 -25.08
CA SER A 71 -19.50 -24.51 -24.11
C SER A 71 -18.94 -23.79 -22.87
N ASN A 72 -19.74 -23.78 -21.80
CA ASN A 72 -19.35 -23.77 -20.39
C ASN A 72 -18.16 -22.89 -19.96
N THR A 73 -18.45 -21.62 -19.71
CA THR A 73 -17.71 -20.81 -18.73
C THR A 73 -18.13 -21.19 -17.31
N GLN A 74 -17.65 -22.32 -16.80
CA GLN A 74 -17.73 -22.68 -15.39
C GLN A 74 -16.63 -23.71 -15.14
N ASP A 75 -15.56 -23.28 -14.47
CA ASP A 75 -14.77 -24.11 -13.52
C ASP A 75 -13.38 -23.56 -13.17
N TYR A 76 -12.96 -22.42 -13.71
CA TYR A 76 -11.71 -21.78 -13.25
C TYR A 76 -11.85 -20.94 -11.97
N ASN A 77 -13.08 -20.75 -11.46
CA ASN A 77 -13.32 -19.95 -10.24
C ASN A 77 -13.31 -20.76 -8.94
N ALA A 78 -13.39 -22.10 -8.99
CA ALA A 78 -13.43 -22.93 -7.78
C ALA A 78 -12.03 -23.26 -7.22
N PHE A 79 -11.00 -23.32 -8.09
CA PHE A 79 -9.66 -23.72 -7.66
C PHE A 79 -8.86 -22.59 -6.99
N HIS A 80 -9.19 -21.32 -7.26
CA HIS A 80 -8.56 -20.17 -6.61
C HIS A 80 -9.09 -19.87 -5.21
N GLN A 81 -10.23 -20.44 -4.82
CA GLN A 81 -10.80 -20.24 -3.49
C GLN A 81 -10.20 -21.21 -2.45
N ALA A 82 -9.77 -22.41 -2.87
CA ALA A 82 -9.12 -23.39 -1.99
C ALA A 82 -7.72 -22.95 -1.54
N LEU A 83 -6.92 -22.36 -2.44
CA LEU A 83 -5.59 -21.78 -2.12
C LEU A 83 -5.65 -20.56 -1.20
N PHE A 84 -6.82 -19.90 -1.11
CA PHE A 84 -7.05 -18.78 -0.20
C PHE A 84 -7.32 -19.26 1.24
N LEU A 85 -7.88 -20.46 1.42
CA LEU A 85 -8.18 -21.02 2.74
C LEU A 85 -6.98 -21.77 3.36
N GLU A 86 -6.09 -22.36 2.56
CA GLU A 86 -4.82 -22.88 3.10
C GLU A 86 -3.89 -21.76 3.59
N ASN A 87 -3.82 -20.63 2.87
CA ASN A 87 -3.05 -19.45 3.30
C ASN A 87 -3.62 -18.74 4.53
N LEU A 88 -4.92 -18.90 4.82
CA LEU A 88 -5.52 -18.38 6.06
C LEU A 88 -5.16 -19.22 7.29
N SER A 89 -4.76 -20.48 7.12
CA SER A 89 -4.33 -21.34 8.23
C SER A 89 -2.81 -21.29 8.48
N TYR A 90 -2.00 -20.95 7.48
CA TYR A 90 -0.54 -20.92 7.59
C TYR A 90 0.05 -19.60 8.15
N THR A 91 -0.76 -18.55 8.31
CA THR A 91 -0.28 -17.25 8.79
C THR A 91 -0.55 -16.98 10.27
N GLN A 92 -0.66 -18.02 11.10
CA GLN A 92 -0.88 -17.86 12.55
C GLN A 92 0.38 -17.75 13.42
N GLN A 93 1.61 -17.85 12.92
CA GLN A 93 2.76 -17.98 13.83
C GLN A 93 3.97 -17.06 13.69
N GLU A 94 4.06 -16.17 12.68
CA GLU A 94 5.20 -15.24 12.61
C GLU A 94 4.80 -13.81 12.24
N THR A 95 3.67 -13.33 12.77
CA THR A 95 3.69 -11.92 13.16
C THR A 95 4.64 -11.86 14.34
N VAL A 96 5.88 -11.46 14.06
CA VAL A 96 6.79 -11.00 15.09
C VAL A 96 5.96 -10.00 15.90
N LYS A 97 5.55 -10.41 17.11
CA LYS A 97 5.13 -9.50 18.16
C LYS A 97 6.38 -8.68 18.48
N GLN A 98 6.73 -7.76 17.58
CA GLN A 98 7.39 -6.55 17.96
C GLN A 98 6.32 -5.85 18.81
N ASN A 99 6.23 -6.28 20.07
CA ASN A 99 5.74 -5.47 21.14
C ASN A 99 6.65 -4.24 21.08
N PHE A 100 6.25 -3.25 20.29
CA PHE A 100 6.71 -1.88 20.48
C PHE A 100 6.18 -1.51 21.85
N ASP A 101 6.93 -1.90 22.88
CA ASP A 101 6.55 -1.72 24.25
C ASP A 101 6.75 -0.22 24.53
N PHE A 102 5.70 0.56 24.30
CA PHE A 102 5.66 2.01 24.54
C PHE A 102 5.79 2.36 26.03
N MET A 103 6.02 1.35 26.88
CA MET A 103 6.15 1.45 28.31
C MET A 103 7.62 1.32 28.73
N LYS A 104 8.07 2.25 29.56
CA LYS A 104 9.35 2.21 30.26
C LYS A 104 9.16 1.89 31.74
N GLN A 105 10.04 1.08 32.28
CA GLN A 105 10.04 0.74 33.69
C GLN A 105 10.78 1.81 34.51
N CYS A 106 10.16 2.28 35.58
CA CYS A 106 10.82 3.17 36.53
C CYS A 106 11.94 2.39 37.26
N ARG A 107 13.16 2.93 37.27
CA ARG A 107 14.31 2.31 37.95
C ARG A 107 14.19 2.30 39.48
N VAL A 108 13.31 3.13 40.04
CA VAL A 108 13.14 3.26 41.50
C VAL A 108 12.05 2.32 42.02
N CYS A 109 10.85 2.35 41.42
CA CYS A 109 9.67 1.64 41.93
C CYS A 109 9.10 0.61 40.95
N THR A 110 9.86 0.25 39.90
CA THR A 110 9.52 -0.74 38.87
C THR A 110 8.18 -0.55 38.17
N THR A 111 7.56 0.61 38.34
CA THR A 111 6.27 0.94 37.74
C THR A 111 6.43 1.16 36.24
N GLN A 112 5.51 0.63 35.45
CA GLN A 112 5.43 0.90 34.03
C GLN A 112 4.84 2.30 33.78
N ASN A 113 5.57 3.12 33.02
CA ASN A 113 5.23 4.49 32.64
C ASN A 113 5.27 4.60 31.12
N TYR A 114 4.48 5.50 30.54
CA TYR A 114 4.54 5.75 29.10
C TYR A 114 5.85 6.45 28.74
N PHE A 115 6.38 6.19 27.54
CA PHE A 115 7.65 6.78 27.07
C PHE A 115 7.71 8.32 27.17
N TYR A 116 6.59 9.00 26.85
CA TYR A 116 6.46 10.46 26.89
C TYR A 116 6.42 11.07 28.31
N GLN A 117 6.28 10.26 29.36
CA GLN A 117 6.21 10.77 30.73
C GLN A 117 7.61 11.14 31.22
N SER A 118 7.79 12.41 31.62
CA SER A 118 9.04 12.92 32.19
C SER A 118 9.24 12.56 33.66
N LYS A 119 8.17 12.14 34.35
CA LYS A 119 8.15 11.74 35.76
C LYS A 119 7.36 10.44 35.94
N CYS A 120 7.77 9.61 36.90
CA CYS A 120 7.03 8.40 37.24
C CYS A 120 5.69 8.75 37.89
N LYS A 121 4.61 8.10 37.45
CA LYS A 121 3.26 8.24 38.01
C LYS A 121 3.15 7.83 39.48
N GLN A 122 4.02 6.92 39.94
CA GLN A 122 3.95 6.35 41.29
C GLN A 122 4.88 7.06 42.27
N CYS A 123 6.15 7.26 41.92
CA CYS A 123 7.17 7.80 42.84
C CYS A 123 7.62 9.23 42.50
N GLY A 124 7.12 9.83 41.42
CA GLY A 124 7.50 11.18 40.98
C GLY A 124 8.92 11.31 40.42
N PHE A 125 9.72 10.22 40.42
CA PHE A 125 11.10 10.22 39.93
C PHE A 125 11.18 10.66 38.47
N ARG A 126 12.13 11.54 38.14
CA ARG A 126 12.33 12.05 36.78
C ARG A 126 12.93 10.95 35.91
N ILE A 127 12.18 10.50 34.91
CA ILE A 127 12.62 9.45 34.00
C ILE A 127 13.24 10.13 32.77
N SER A 128 14.56 10.29 32.76
CA SER A 128 15.32 10.74 31.59
C SER A 128 15.42 9.62 30.54
N TYR A 129 15.62 10.02 29.27
CA TYR A 129 15.87 9.12 28.14
C TYR A 129 17.11 8.25 28.37
#